data_AF-A0A6H0T8L6-F1
#
_entry.id   AF-A0A6H0T8L6-F1
#
_cell.length_a   1.000
_cell.length_b   1.000
_cell.length_c   1.000
_cell.angle_alpha   90.00
_cell.angle_beta   90.00
_cell.angle_gamma   90.00
#
_symmetry.space_group_name_H-M   'P 1'
#
loop_
_entity.id
_entity.type
_entity.pdbx_description
1 polymer ?
#
loop_
_entity_poly.entity_id
_entity_poly.type
_entity_poly.pdbx_seq_one_letter_code
_entity_poly.pdbx_strand_id
1 'polypeptide(L)' 'MMSKEDTTAAIFGIPLSVIWLVAPFYAAYKDFQNGDYFLALLDYAIAPLGIIRSLMFMFGD' A
#
# COMPACT_ATOMS: atom_id res chain seq x y z
N MET A 1 14.97 -27.59 -10.84
CA MET A 1 15.82 -26.38 -10.88
C MET A 1 14.89 -25.21 -11.18
N MET A 2 14.82 -24.22 -10.30
CA MET A 2 13.89 -23.08 -10.45
C MET A 2 14.40 -22.13 -11.54
N SER A 3 13.53 -21.60 -12.40
CA SER A 3 13.94 -20.64 -13.44
C SER A 3 14.47 -19.36 -12.78
N LYS A 4 15.34 -18.63 -13.49
CA LYS A 4 15.73 -17.27 -13.08
C LYS A 4 14.49 -16.37 -12.96
N GLU A 5 13.51 -16.57 -13.83
CA GLU A 5 12.23 -15.84 -13.84
C GLU A 5 11.41 -16.14 -12.58
N ASP A 6 11.31 -17.41 -12.19
CA ASP A 6 10.62 -17.83 -10.95
C ASP A 6 11.29 -17.24 -9.70
N THR A 7 12.61 -17.15 -9.73
CA THR A 7 13.41 -16.57 -8.62
C THR A 7 13.20 -15.06 -8.54
N THR A 8 13.20 -14.36 -9.67
CA THR A 8 12.86 -12.93 -9.75
C THR A 8 11.43 -12.68 -9.30
N ALA A 9 10.46 -13.48 -9.76
CA ALA A 9 9.07 -13.37 -9.35
C ALA A 9 8.88 -13.59 -7.85
N ALA A 10 9.60 -14.53 -7.24
CA ALA A 10 9.57 -14.75 -5.80
C ALA A 10 10.19 -13.58 -5.02
N ILE A 11 11.34 -13.06 -5.46
CA ILE A 11 12.05 -11.97 -4.79
C ILE A 11 11.24 -10.66 -4.82
N PHE A 12 10.56 -10.34 -5.92
CA PHE A 12 9.80 -9.11 -6.05
C PHE A 12 8.31 -9.26 -5.70
N GLY A 13 7.74 -10.44 -5.89
CA GLY A 13 6.33 -10.72 -5.62
C GLY A 13 5.98 -10.66 -4.13
N ILE A 14 6.87 -11.15 -3.26
CA ILE A 14 6.63 -11.11 -1.81
C ILE A 14 6.61 -9.65 -1.30
N PRO A 15 7.64 -8.81 -1.53
CA PRO A 15 7.61 -7.40 -1.14
C PRO A 15 6.43 -6.64 -1.73
N LEU A 16 6.12 -6.88 -3.02
CA LEU A 16 5.00 -6.21 -3.66
C LEU A 16 3.67 -6.57 -2.99
N SER A 17 3.44 -7.85 -2.71
CA SER A 17 2.21 -8.31 -2.03
C SER A 17 2.07 -7.72 -0.62
N VAL A 18 3.17 -7.55 0.11
CA VAL A 18 3.17 -6.90 1.43
C VAL A 18 2.85 -5.41 1.30
N ILE A 19 3.41 -4.72 0.31
CA ILE A 19 3.09 -3.30 0.05
C ILE A 19 1.61 -3.15 -0.27
N TRP A 20 1.06 -4.01 -1.12
CA TRP A 20 -0.37 -4.00 -1.46
C TRP A 20 -1.27 -4.20 -0.25
N LEU A 21 -0.86 -5.05 0.70
CA LEU A 21 -1.59 -5.26 1.93
C LEU A 21 -1.47 -4.06 2.86
N VAL A 22 -0.26 -3.59 3.14
CA VAL A 22 0.00 -2.64 4.24
C VAL A 22 -0.22 -1.19 3.84
N ALA A 23 0.05 -0.82 2.58
CA ALA A 23 -0.01 0.57 2.16
C ALA A 23 -1.38 1.21 2.44
N PRO A 24 -2.54 0.65 2.07
CA PRO A 24 -3.84 1.28 2.38
C PRO A 24 -4.04 1.69 3.84
N PHE A 25 -3.50 0.91 4.79
CA PHE A 25 -3.57 1.21 6.22
C PHE A 25 -2.76 2.45 6.62
N TYR A 26 -1.68 2.75 5.91
CA TYR A 26 -0.84 3.91 6.21
C TYR A 26 -1.56 5.23 5.88
N ALA A 27 -2.17 5.34 4.70
CA ALA A 27 -3.00 6.50 4.34
C ALA A 27 -4.20 6.64 5.28
N ALA A 28 -4.92 5.53 5.54
CA ALA A 28 -6.05 5.54 6.46
C ALA A 28 -5.66 6.00 7.88
N TYR A 29 -4.50 5.56 8.37
CA TYR A 29 -3.97 6.01 9.66
C TYR A 29 -3.66 7.51 9.68
N LYS A 30 -3.02 8.04 8.64
CA LYS A 30 -2.69 9.47 8.51
C LYS A 30 -3.96 10.33 8.46
N ASP A 31 -4.96 9.92 7.70
CA ASP A 31 -6.24 10.63 7.62
C ASP A 31 -7.01 10.57 8.94
N PHE A 32 -6.99 9.42 9.62
CA PHE A 32 -7.59 9.27 10.93
C PHE A 32 -6.95 10.22 11.96
N GLN A 33 -5.62 10.38 11.94
CA GLN A 33 -4.92 11.36 12.77
C GLN A 33 -5.30 12.81 12.45
N ASN A 34 -5.65 13.09 11.21
CA ASN A 34 -6.10 14.42 10.75
C ASN A 34 -7.61 14.65 10.95
N GLY A 35 -8.35 13.65 11.43
CA GLY A 35 -9.80 13.72 11.63
C GLY A 35 -10.64 13.48 10.37
N ASP A 36 -10.02 13.08 9.25
CA ASP A 36 -10.75 12.77 8.01
C ASP A 36 -11.16 11.29 7.98
N TYR A 37 -12.17 10.96 8.78
CA TYR A 37 -12.63 9.59 8.95
C TYR A 37 -13.28 8.99 7.70
N PHE A 38 -13.91 9.83 6.87
CA PHE A 38 -14.54 9.37 5.62
C PHE A 38 -13.47 8.96 4.62
N LEU A 39 -12.42 9.77 4.49
CA LEU A 39 -11.33 9.50 3.58
C LEU A 39 -10.47 8.30 4.06
N ALA A 40 -10.27 8.17 5.38
CA ALA A 40 -9.64 7.00 5.97
C ALA A 40 -10.42 5.69 5.68
N LEU A 41 -11.76 5.74 5.69
CA LEU A 41 -12.60 4.59 5.33
C LEU A 41 -12.50 4.28 3.83
N LEU A 42 -12.43 5.31 2.97
CA LEU A 42 -12.27 5.14 1.53
C LEU A 42 -10.96 4.44 1.16
N ASP A 43 -9.86 4.74 1.86
CA ASP A 43 -8.59 4.05 1.65
C ASP A 43 -8.67 2.55 1.91
N TYR A 44 -9.47 2.13 2.90
CA TYR A 44 -9.75 0.71 3.16
C TYR A 44 -10.65 0.08 2.12
N ALA A 45 -11.74 0.76 1.76
CA ALA A 45 -12.72 0.23 0.81
C ALA A 45 -12.15 0.13 -0.61
N ILE A 46 -11.22 1.02 -0.95
CA ILE A 46 -10.62 1.14 -2.28
C ILE A 46 -9.10 1.02 -2.11
N ALA A 47 -8.62 -0.22 -1.94
CA ALA A 47 -7.19 -0.49 -1.74
C ALA A 47 -6.26 0.20 -2.76
N PRO A 48 -6.59 0.29 -4.07
CA PRO A 48 -5.76 1.07 -5.02
C PRO A 48 -5.61 2.55 -4.65
N LEU A 49 -6.68 3.19 -4.16
CA LEU A 49 -6.65 4.59 -3.70
C LEU A 49 -5.74 4.71 -2.48
N GLY A 50 -5.92 3.84 -1.48
CA GLY A 50 -5.10 3.82 -0.28
C GLY A 50 -3.61 3.59 -0.56
N ILE A 51 -3.27 2.74 -1.54
CA ILE A 51 -1.88 2.54 -1.99
C ILE A 51 -1.31 3.84 -2.56
N ILE A 52 -1.99 4.45 -3.55
CA ILE A 52 -1.52 5.69 -4.21
C ILE A 52 -1.28 6.79 -3.17
N ARG A 53 -2.24 6.98 -2.27
CA ARG A 53 -2.17 8.03 -1.25
C ARG A 53 -1.09 7.77 -0.21
N SER A 54 -0.86 6.50 0.12
CA SER A 54 0.25 6.13 1.01
C SER A 54 1.60 6.43 0.39
N LEU A 55 1.77 6.19 -0.91
CA LEU A 55 2.97 6.60 -1.64
C LEU A 55 3.11 8.13 -1.64
N MET A 56 2.01 8.87 -1.84
CA MET A 56 2.02 10.34 -1.74
C MET A 56 2.47 10.83 -0.36
N PHE A 57 2.00 10.23 0.73
CA PHE A 57 2.45 10.57 2.07
C PHE A 57 3.92 10.17 2.34
N MET A 58 4.40 9.08 1.75
CA MET A 58 5.79 8.62 1.95
C MET A 58 6.82 9.41 1.14
N PHE A 59 6.43 9.95 -0.02
CA PHE A 59 7.35 10.57 -1.00
C PHE A 59 7.03 12.02 -1.34
N GLY A 60 5.91 12.56 -0.85
CA GLY A 60 5.39 13.88 -1.18
C GLY A 60 5.62 14.95 -0.11
N ASP A 61 6.46 14.66 0.89
CA ASP A 61 7.03 15.68 1.80
C ASP A 61 8.23 16.40 1.13
#